data_AF-A0A5B6Z817-F1
#
_entry.id   AF-A0A5B6Z817-F1
#
_cell.length_a   1.000
_cell.length_b   1.000
_cell.length_c   1.000
_cell.angle_alpha   90.00
_cell.angle_beta   90.00
_cell.angle_gamma   90.00
#
_symmetry.space_group_name_H-M   'P 1'
#
loop_
_entity.id
_entity.type
_entity.pdbx_description
1 polymer ?
#
loop_
_entity_poly.entity_id
_entity_poly.type
_entity_poly.pdbx_seq_one_letter_code
_entity_poly.pdbx_strand_id
1 'polypeptide(L)'
;MYKHRLRHTDGVKADHGYAEIDPTGRYARFEEVLGKGAMKTVYKGMDEVLGMEVAWNQVKLNDLLRSPEDLQRLYSEVHLLGTLNHDSIIRFHTSWIDVDRRTFNFITEMFTSGTLREYRKKYKRVDMRAIKIWVRQILAGLVYLHGHDPPVIHRDLKCDNIFVNGHLGQVKIGDLGL
;
A
#
# COMPACT_ATOMS: atom_id res chain seq x y z
N MET A 1 21.86 13.87 -41.15
CA MET A 1 22.65 14.45 -40.05
C MET A 1 21.94 15.68 -39.50
N TYR A 2 21.18 15.55 -38.41
CA TYR A 2 20.80 16.68 -37.57
C TYR A 2 20.79 16.17 -36.12
N LYS A 3 21.84 16.56 -35.37
CA LYS A 3 21.99 16.28 -33.94
C LYS A 3 21.01 17.17 -33.18
N HIS A 4 19.99 16.58 -32.55
CA HIS A 4 19.15 17.30 -31.61
C HIS A 4 19.93 17.46 -30.29
N ARG A 5 20.15 18.71 -29.93
CA ARG A 5 20.92 19.17 -28.78
C ARG A 5 20.18 18.74 -27.50
N LEU A 6 20.80 17.88 -26.69
CA LEU A 6 20.38 17.59 -25.33
C LEU A 6 20.42 18.90 -24.54
N ARG A 7 19.26 19.41 -24.11
CA ARG A 7 19.22 20.41 -23.04
C ARG A 7 19.39 19.66 -21.73
N HIS A 8 20.62 19.71 -21.21
CA HIS A 8 20.87 19.64 -19.78
C HIS A 8 20.02 20.73 -19.11
N THR A 9 19.00 20.32 -18.36
CA THR A 9 18.36 21.18 -17.36
C THR A 9 18.85 20.71 -16.01
N ASP A 10 20.04 21.18 -15.63
CA ASP A 10 20.49 21.14 -14.24
C ASP A 10 19.70 22.16 -13.42
N GLY A 11 19.06 21.68 -12.35
CA GLY A 11 19.01 22.40 -11.08
C GLY A 11 17.93 23.48 -10.89
N VAL A 12 16.68 23.07 -10.71
CA VAL A 12 15.84 23.61 -9.63
C VAL A 12 15.14 22.42 -8.97
N LYS A 13 15.79 21.80 -7.96
CA LYS A 13 15.03 20.99 -7.00
C LYS A 13 14.22 22.00 -6.19
N ALA A 14 12.99 22.26 -6.62
CA ALA A 14 12.04 22.91 -5.73
C ALA A 14 11.94 22.02 -4.48
N ASP A 15 12.20 22.60 -3.32
CA ASP A 15 12.10 21.93 -2.04
C ASP A 15 10.62 21.69 -1.76
N HIS A 16 10.06 20.66 -2.37
CA HIS A 16 8.66 20.28 -2.24
C HIS A 16 8.36 19.64 -0.88
N GLY A 17 9.35 19.55 0.03
CA GLY A 17 9.23 18.84 1.30
C GLY A 17 9.14 17.31 1.15
N TYR A 18 9.48 16.79 -0.03
CA TYR A 18 9.51 15.35 -0.31
C TYR A 18 10.82 14.72 0.16
N ALA A 19 10.69 13.62 0.89
CA ALA A 19 11.81 12.82 1.36
C ALA A 19 12.39 11.92 0.25
N GLU A 20 11.53 11.46 -0.66
CA GLU A 20 11.88 10.52 -1.72
C GLU A 20 10.89 10.64 -2.88
N ILE A 21 11.34 10.33 -4.10
CA ILE A 21 10.51 10.32 -5.31
C ILE A 21 10.77 8.97 -6.00
N ASP A 22 9.72 8.37 -6.56
CA ASP A 22 9.86 7.11 -7.28
C ASP A 22 10.65 7.27 -8.60
N PRO A 23 11.14 6.18 -9.21
CA PRO A 23 11.94 6.25 -10.45
C PRO A 23 11.23 6.90 -11.63
N THR A 24 9.89 6.92 -11.64
CA THR A 24 9.10 7.55 -12.72
C THR A 24 8.86 9.05 -12.50
N GLY A 25 9.08 9.55 -11.29
CA GLY A 25 8.77 10.93 -10.93
C GLY A 25 7.28 11.20 -10.70
N ARG A 26 6.45 10.17 -10.53
CA ARG A 26 5.00 10.28 -10.32
C ARG A 26 4.62 10.29 -8.84
N TYR A 27 5.28 9.48 -8.04
CA TYR A 27 4.97 9.29 -6.64
C TYR A 27 6.05 9.96 -5.78
N ALA A 28 5.61 10.78 -4.83
CA ALA A 28 6.47 11.41 -3.85
C ALA A 28 6.15 10.90 -2.44
N ARG A 29 7.19 10.71 -1.61
CA ARG A 29 7.09 10.27 -0.22
C ARG A 29 7.38 11.43 0.74
N PHE A 30 6.60 11.53 1.81
CA PHE A 30 6.87 12.43 2.93
C PHE A 30 7.63 11.70 4.06
N GLU A 31 8.18 12.45 5.03
CA GLU A 31 8.79 11.87 6.24
C GLU A 31 7.76 11.28 7.22
N GLU A 32 6.47 11.58 7.04
CA GLU A 32 5.39 11.12 7.91
C GLU A 32 5.21 9.60 7.83
N VAL A 33 5.46 8.92 8.95
CA VAL A 33 5.21 7.47 9.11
C VAL A 33 3.77 7.26 9.56
N LEU A 34 3.04 6.49 8.76
CA LEU A 34 1.65 6.10 9.03
C LEU A 34 1.57 4.82 9.88
N GLY A 35 2.56 3.93 9.73
CA GLY A 35 2.60 2.68 10.47
C GLY A 35 3.92 1.95 10.30
N LYS A 36 4.29 1.15 11.28
CA LYS A 36 5.51 0.34 11.26
C LYS A 36 5.19 -1.09 11.67
N GLY A 37 5.32 -2.02 10.73
CA GLY A 37 5.21 -3.46 10.96
C GLY A 37 6.58 -4.10 11.20
N ALA A 38 6.59 -5.44 11.28
CA ALA A 38 7.82 -6.21 11.42
C ALA A 38 8.71 -6.11 10.18
N MET A 39 8.12 -6.17 8.98
CA MET A 39 8.85 -6.19 7.71
C MET A 39 8.87 -4.85 6.97
N LYS A 40 7.83 -4.02 7.14
CA LYS A 40 7.67 -2.78 6.38
C LYS A 40 7.40 -1.57 7.25
N THR A 41 7.80 -0.40 6.74
CA THR A 41 7.35 0.89 7.22
C THR A 41 6.45 1.51 6.16
N VAL A 42 5.30 2.03 6.58
CA VAL A 42 4.33 2.70 5.71
C VAL A 42 4.44 4.20 5.93
N TYR A 43 4.72 4.94 4.87
CA TYR A 43 4.82 6.38 4.86
C TYR A 43 3.66 6.98 4.10
N LYS A 44 3.37 8.25 4.40
CA LYS A 44 2.50 9.05 3.58
C LYS A 44 3.18 9.35 2.25
N GLY A 45 2.44 9.21 1.15
CA GLY A 45 2.88 9.62 -0.17
C GLY A 45 1.80 10.36 -0.95
N MET A 46 2.19 10.83 -2.13
CA MET A 46 1.33 11.56 -3.07
C MET A 46 1.55 11.00 -4.47
N ASP A 47 0.46 10.72 -5.19
CA ASP A 47 0.47 10.58 -6.64
C ASP A 47 0.30 11.98 -7.26
N GLU A 48 1.38 12.55 -7.79
CA GLU A 48 1.38 13.91 -8.33
C GLU A 48 0.57 14.04 -9.62
N VAL A 49 0.38 12.93 -10.35
CA VAL A 49 -0.40 12.94 -11.60
C VAL A 49 -1.89 13.00 -11.32
N LEU A 50 -2.35 12.25 -10.32
CA LEU A 50 -3.78 12.18 -9.96
C LEU A 50 -4.17 13.15 -8.84
N GLY A 51 -3.21 13.75 -8.16
CA GLY A 51 -3.50 14.66 -7.05
C GLY A 51 -4.02 13.94 -5.80
N MET A 52 -3.67 12.67 -5.58
CA MET A 52 -4.23 11.85 -4.50
C MET A 52 -3.17 11.34 -3.52
N GLU A 53 -3.53 11.29 -2.24
CA GLU A 53 -2.70 10.64 -1.22
C GLU A 53 -2.61 9.13 -1.45
N VAL A 54 -1.42 8.57 -1.22
CA VAL A 54 -1.14 7.13 -1.35
C VAL A 54 -0.38 6.63 -0.13
N ALA A 55 -0.43 5.32 0.11
CA ALA A 55 0.40 4.67 1.10
C ALA A 55 1.68 4.15 0.45
N TRP A 56 2.82 4.70 0.87
CA TRP A 56 4.14 4.28 0.43
C TRP A 56 4.68 3.21 1.38
N ASN A 57 4.65 1.96 0.96
CA ASN A 57 5.16 0.85 1.74
C ASN A 57 6.63 0.62 1.37
N GLN A 58 7.52 0.66 2.37
CA GLN A 58 8.95 0.46 2.19
C GLN A 58 9.46 -0.69 3.06
N VAL A 59 10.16 -1.63 2.44
CA VAL A 59 10.84 -2.76 3.06
C VAL A 59 12.34 -2.61 2.88
N LYS A 60 13.11 -2.70 3.97
CA LYS A 60 14.57 -2.67 3.90
C LYS A 60 15.08 -4.04 3.51
N LEU A 61 15.76 -4.13 2.36
CA LEU A 61 16.26 -5.41 1.85
C LEU A 61 17.34 -6.00 2.76
N ASN A 62 18.13 -5.17 3.44
CA ASN A 62 19.14 -5.65 4.40
C ASN A 62 18.55 -6.52 5.52
N ASP A 63 17.29 -6.27 5.90
CA ASP A 63 16.61 -7.06 6.92
C ASP A 63 16.18 -8.43 6.35
N LEU A 64 15.87 -8.50 5.04
CA LEU A 64 15.44 -9.71 4.33
C LEU A 64 16.59 -10.54 3.72
N LEU A 65 17.75 -9.95 3.43
CA LEU A 65 18.90 -10.66 2.88
C LEU A 65 19.49 -11.72 3.83
N ARG A 66 18.90 -11.89 5.01
CA ARG A 66 19.19 -12.98 5.95
C ARG A 66 18.64 -14.33 5.47
N SER A 67 17.60 -14.34 4.63
CA SER A 67 16.97 -15.55 4.08
C SER A 67 16.47 -15.29 2.64
N PRO A 68 16.95 -16.05 1.64
CA PRO A 68 16.40 -16.03 0.28
C PRO A 68 14.90 -16.29 0.24
N GLU A 69 14.38 -17.10 1.17
CA GLU A 69 12.97 -17.45 1.26
C GLU A 69 12.08 -16.25 1.63
N ASP A 70 12.53 -15.37 2.53
CA ASP A 70 11.77 -14.19 2.94
C ASP A 70 11.67 -13.15 1.80
N LEU A 71 12.76 -13.03 1.03
CA LEU A 71 12.77 -12.19 -0.17
C LEU A 71 11.80 -12.74 -1.22
N GLN A 72 11.82 -14.04 -1.48
CA GLN A 72 10.89 -14.68 -2.41
C GLN A 72 9.43 -14.54 -1.98
N ARG A 73 9.14 -14.64 -0.67
CA ARG A 73 7.81 -14.39 -0.12
C ARG A 73 7.33 -12.97 -0.38
N LEU A 74 8.18 -11.96 -0.11
CA LEU A 74 7.86 -10.56 -0.39
C LEU A 74 7.48 -10.33 -1.86
N TYR A 75 8.31 -10.83 -2.80
CA TYR A 75 8.02 -10.69 -4.23
C TYR A 75 6.71 -11.39 -4.62
N SER A 76 6.48 -12.59 -4.10
CA SER A 76 5.27 -13.37 -4.42
C SER A 76 4.02 -12.66 -3.91
N GLU A 77 4.08 -12.07 -2.71
CA GLU A 77 2.96 -11.33 -2.14
C GLU A 77 2.66 -10.05 -2.89
N VAL A 78 3.69 -9.25 -3.20
CA VAL A 78 3.50 -8.00 -3.95
C VAL A 78 3.01 -8.28 -5.37
N HIS A 79 3.53 -9.33 -6.01
CA HIS A 79 3.04 -9.77 -7.31
C HIS A 79 1.57 -10.18 -7.25
N LEU A 80 1.20 -11.01 -6.27
CA LEU A 80 -0.19 -11.40 -6.06
C LEU A 80 -1.08 -10.19 -5.81
N LEU A 81 -0.68 -9.28 -4.91
CA LEU A 81 -1.45 -8.08 -4.61
C LEU A 81 -1.67 -7.22 -5.87
N GLY A 82 -0.70 -7.19 -6.78
CA GLY A 82 -0.80 -6.52 -8.07
C GLY A 82 -1.80 -7.14 -9.06
N THR A 83 -2.21 -8.41 -8.89
CA THR A 83 -3.23 -9.06 -9.73
C THR A 83 -4.65 -8.90 -9.18
N LEU A 84 -4.80 -8.46 -7.94
CA LEU A 84 -6.10 -8.34 -7.28
C LEU A 84 -6.79 -7.03 -7.64
N ASN A 85 -8.07 -7.12 -7.98
CA ASN A 85 -8.90 -5.97 -8.30
C ASN A 85 -10.35 -6.22 -7.83
N HIS A 86 -10.69 -5.69 -6.66
CA HIS A 86 -12.01 -5.83 -6.06
C HIS A 86 -12.26 -4.70 -5.06
N ASP A 87 -13.51 -4.21 -4.95
CA ASP A 87 -13.87 -3.06 -4.12
C ASP A 87 -13.61 -3.25 -2.61
N SER A 88 -13.51 -4.50 -2.16
CA SER A 88 -13.22 -4.86 -0.76
C SER A 88 -11.80 -5.38 -0.54
N ILE A 89 -10.91 -5.25 -1.53
CA ILE A 89 -9.46 -5.54 -1.41
C ILE A 89 -8.68 -4.25 -1.65
N ILE A 90 -7.60 -4.04 -0.89
CA ILE A 90 -6.74 -2.88 -1.06
C ILE A 90 -6.16 -2.84 -2.48
N ARG A 91 -6.24 -1.68 -3.12
CA ARG A 91 -5.72 -1.46 -4.46
C ARG A 91 -4.22 -1.27 -4.43
N PHE A 92 -3.52 -2.10 -5.21
CA PHE A 92 -2.14 -1.91 -5.57
C PHE A 92 -2.00 -0.98 -6.76
N HIS A 93 -0.96 -0.14 -6.75
CA HIS A 93 -0.66 0.78 -7.84
C HIS A 93 0.63 0.41 -8.56
N THR A 94 1.74 0.23 -7.86
CA THR A 94 3.05 -0.10 -8.45
C THR A 94 4.04 -0.58 -7.39
N SER A 95 5.17 -1.14 -7.82
CA SER A 95 6.32 -1.49 -6.99
C SER A 95 7.64 -1.32 -7.72
N TRP A 96 8.72 -1.05 -6.99
CA TRP A 96 10.08 -1.02 -7.54
C TRP A 96 11.12 -1.32 -6.46
N ILE A 97 12.35 -1.58 -6.93
CA ILE A 97 13.53 -1.73 -6.07
C ILE A 97 14.37 -0.47 -6.23
N ASP A 98 14.73 0.14 -5.11
CA ASP A 98 15.78 1.14 -5.04
C ASP A 98 17.08 0.44 -4.63
N VAL A 99 18.01 0.34 -5.58
CA VAL A 99 19.29 -0.35 -5.39
C VAL A 99 20.22 0.45 -4.48
N ASP A 100 20.20 1.78 -4.59
CA ASP A 100 21.08 2.68 -3.84
C ASP A 100 20.68 2.70 -2.36
N ARG A 101 19.37 2.76 -2.08
CA ARG A 101 18.82 2.71 -0.72
C ARG A 101 18.66 1.29 -0.19
N ARG A 102 18.80 0.29 -1.05
CA ARG A 102 18.55 -1.14 -0.75
C ARG A 102 17.16 -1.36 -0.16
N THR A 103 16.15 -0.78 -0.81
CA THR A 103 14.75 -0.89 -0.38
C THR A 103 13.87 -1.45 -1.48
N PHE A 104 12.90 -2.27 -1.09
CA PHE A 104 11.77 -2.62 -1.93
C PHE A 104 10.60 -1.69 -1.57
N ASN A 105 10.09 -0.96 -2.54
CA ASN A 105 9.02 0.01 -2.37
C ASN A 105 7.78 -0.44 -3.14
N PHE A 106 6.59 -0.21 -2.59
CA PHE A 106 5.33 -0.39 -3.30
C PHE A 106 4.24 0.57 -2.82
N ILE A 107 3.36 0.92 -3.75
CA ILE A 107 2.31 1.91 -3.55
C ILE A 107 0.96 1.21 -3.52
N THR A 108 0.18 1.50 -2.48
CA THR A 108 -1.22 1.10 -2.35
C THR A 108 -2.10 2.32 -2.12
N GLU A 109 -3.40 2.16 -2.30
CA GLU A 109 -4.34 3.23 -1.92
C GLU A 109 -4.21 3.58 -0.42
N MET A 110 -4.51 4.83 -0.09
CA MET A 110 -4.41 5.38 1.27
C MET A 110 -5.76 5.32 2.00
N PHE A 111 -5.71 4.99 3.30
CA PHE A 111 -6.88 5.03 4.19
C PHE A 111 -6.63 5.97 5.37
N THR A 112 -7.22 7.17 5.29
CA THR A 112 -7.06 8.21 6.32
C THR A 112 -7.81 7.91 7.62
N SER A 113 -8.77 6.96 7.62
CA SER A 113 -9.48 6.56 8.84
C SER A 113 -8.79 5.40 9.58
N GLY A 114 -7.66 4.91 9.08
CA GLY A 114 -6.88 3.84 9.67
C GLY A 114 -7.54 2.47 9.57
N THR A 115 -7.06 1.56 10.40
CA THR A 115 -7.54 0.17 10.51
C THR A 115 -8.88 0.10 11.24
N LEU A 116 -9.62 -0.99 11.07
CA LEU A 116 -10.88 -1.24 11.77
C LEU A 116 -10.67 -1.31 13.29
N ARG A 117 -9.49 -1.79 13.74
CA ARG A 117 -9.09 -1.75 15.15
C ARG A 117 -9.01 -0.31 15.67
N GLU A 118 -8.29 0.56 14.97
CA GLU A 118 -8.12 1.96 15.35
C GLU A 118 -9.44 2.71 15.27
N TYR A 119 -10.21 2.48 14.21
CA TYR A 119 -11.52 3.06 14.01
C TYR A 119 -12.46 2.72 15.16
N ARG A 120 -12.49 1.45 15.59
CA ARG A 120 -13.29 1.00 16.74
C ARG A 120 -12.80 1.59 18.06
N LYS A 121 -11.49 1.79 18.23
CA LYS A 121 -10.93 2.46 19.40
C LYS A 121 -11.35 3.93 19.47
N LYS A 122 -11.34 4.64 18.33
CA LYS A 122 -11.75 6.05 18.20
C LYS A 122 -13.25 6.24 18.34
N TYR A 123 -14.06 5.43 17.66
CA TYR A 123 -15.52 5.54 17.64
C TYR A 123 -16.16 4.39 18.44
N LYS A 124 -16.46 4.66 19.72
CA LYS A 124 -17.01 3.65 20.66
C LYS A 124 -18.42 3.19 20.31
N ARG A 125 -19.21 4.01 19.62
CA ARG A 125 -20.58 3.68 19.21
C ARG A 125 -20.63 3.64 17.68
N VAL A 126 -20.69 2.44 17.14
CA VAL A 126 -20.97 2.18 15.72
C VAL A 126 -22.29 1.43 15.66
N ASP A 127 -23.22 1.91 14.84
CA ASP A 127 -24.53 1.29 14.69
C ASP A 127 -24.42 -0.11 14.07
N MET A 128 -25.27 -1.03 14.51
CA MET A 128 -25.30 -2.42 14.02
C MET A 128 -25.50 -2.49 12.49
N ARG A 129 -26.20 -1.52 11.90
CA ARG A 129 -26.37 -1.43 10.43
C ARG A 129 -25.04 -1.24 9.71
N ALA A 130 -24.18 -0.37 10.22
CA ALA A 130 -22.84 -0.16 9.65
C ALA A 130 -21.98 -1.42 9.78
N ILE A 131 -22.04 -2.12 10.92
CA ILE A 131 -21.32 -3.37 11.14
C ILE A 131 -21.76 -4.44 10.13
N LYS A 132 -23.07 -4.61 9.91
CA LYS A 132 -23.61 -5.55 8.90
C LYS A 132 -23.09 -5.22 7.50
N ILE A 133 -23.03 -3.93 7.14
CA ILE A 133 -22.50 -3.48 5.85
C ILE A 133 -21.01 -3.83 5.71
N TRP A 134 -20.21 -3.57 6.74
CA TRP A 134 -18.77 -3.90 6.72
C TRP A 134 -18.52 -5.40 6.63
N VAL A 135 -19.25 -6.21 7.39
CA VAL A 135 -19.15 -7.68 7.32
C VAL A 135 -19.47 -8.17 5.91
N ARG A 136 -20.51 -7.63 5.25
CA ARG A 136 -20.84 -7.99 3.87
C ARG A 136 -19.70 -7.66 2.89
N GLN A 137 -19.05 -6.52 3.05
CA GLN A 137 -17.89 -6.13 2.22
C GLN A 137 -16.70 -7.07 2.45
N ILE A 138 -16.35 -7.34 3.72
CA ILE A 138 -15.27 -8.29 4.06
C ILE A 138 -15.56 -9.67 3.45
N LEU A 139 -16.78 -10.19 3.62
CA LEU A 139 -17.18 -11.48 3.04
C LEU A 139 -17.11 -11.48 1.51
N ALA A 140 -17.51 -10.39 0.85
CA ALA A 140 -17.37 -10.26 -0.60
C ALA A 140 -15.90 -10.30 -1.04
N GLY A 141 -15.01 -9.63 -0.32
CA GLY A 141 -13.56 -9.70 -0.54
C GLY A 141 -13.01 -11.12 -0.36
N LEU A 142 -13.46 -11.85 0.67
CA LEU A 142 -13.03 -13.24 0.90
C LEU A 142 -13.54 -14.19 -0.18
N VAL A 143 -14.79 -14.04 -0.62
CA VAL A 143 -15.34 -14.81 -1.76
C VAL A 143 -14.51 -14.55 -3.01
N TYR A 144 -14.15 -13.30 -3.27
CA TYR A 144 -13.28 -12.95 -4.39
C TYR A 144 -11.91 -13.65 -4.29
N LEU A 145 -11.22 -13.55 -3.15
CA LEU A 145 -9.91 -14.19 -2.95
C LEU A 145 -9.97 -15.72 -3.09
N HIS A 146 -10.96 -16.35 -2.48
CA HIS A 146 -11.11 -17.80 -2.51
C HIS A 146 -11.58 -18.33 -3.88
N GLY A 147 -12.09 -17.45 -4.75
CA GLY A 147 -12.50 -17.78 -6.12
C GLY A 147 -11.37 -17.78 -7.15
N HIS A 148 -10.15 -17.38 -6.78
CA HIS A 148 -8.98 -17.52 -7.65
C HIS A 148 -8.59 -18.99 -7.85
N ASP A 149 -7.85 -19.28 -8.92
CA ASP A 149 -7.26 -20.59 -9.19
C ASP A 149 -5.72 -20.45 -9.32
N PRO A 150 -4.94 -20.90 -8.33
CA PRO A 150 -5.37 -21.52 -7.07
C PRO A 150 -6.02 -20.50 -6.09
N PRO A 151 -6.86 -20.97 -5.14
CA PRO A 151 -7.48 -20.08 -4.15
C PRO A 151 -6.47 -19.30 -3.32
N VAL A 152 -6.70 -18.01 -3.17
CA VAL A 152 -5.87 -17.13 -2.33
C VAL A 152 -6.40 -17.15 -0.90
N ILE A 153 -5.60 -17.64 0.05
CA ILE A 153 -5.95 -17.65 1.47
C ILE A 153 -5.19 -16.52 2.17
N HIS A 154 -5.91 -15.58 2.79
CA HIS A 154 -5.30 -14.43 3.46
C HIS A 154 -4.40 -14.80 4.65
N ARG A 155 -4.75 -15.83 5.42
CA ARG A 155 -4.03 -16.39 6.60
C ARG A 155 -3.85 -15.49 7.83
N ASP A 156 -3.97 -14.17 7.71
CA ASP A 156 -3.84 -13.21 8.83
C ASP A 156 -5.01 -12.21 8.86
N LEU A 157 -6.24 -12.69 8.63
CA LEU A 157 -7.41 -11.81 8.66
C LEU A 157 -7.71 -11.38 10.09
N LYS A 158 -7.51 -10.10 10.38
CA LYS A 158 -7.79 -9.47 11.68
C LYS A 158 -8.17 -8.00 11.48
N CYS A 159 -8.70 -7.36 12.53
CA CYS A 159 -9.12 -5.95 12.48
C CYS A 159 -7.97 -4.97 12.19
N ASP A 160 -6.71 -5.38 12.39
CA ASP A 160 -5.51 -4.60 12.04
C ASP A 160 -5.25 -4.58 10.53
N ASN A 161 -5.72 -5.60 9.80
CA ASN A 161 -5.49 -5.75 8.36
C ASN A 161 -6.76 -5.40 7.55
N ILE A 162 -7.76 -4.79 8.18
CA ILE A 162 -8.97 -4.28 7.53
C ILE A 162 -8.94 -2.77 7.66
N PHE A 163 -8.90 -2.06 6.55
CA PHE A 163 -8.83 -0.60 6.49
C PHE A 163 -10.21 0.01 6.29
N VAL A 164 -10.45 1.16 6.90
CA VAL A 164 -11.74 1.85 6.86
C VAL A 164 -11.62 3.12 6.00
N ASN A 165 -12.55 3.31 5.08
CA ASN A 165 -12.83 4.62 4.49
C ASN A 165 -14.07 5.19 5.18
N GLY A 166 -13.86 6.00 6.22
CA GLY A 166 -14.92 6.53 7.06
C GLY A 166 -15.88 7.49 6.34
N HIS A 167 -15.40 8.17 5.30
CA HIS A 167 -16.24 9.08 4.51
C HIS A 167 -17.24 8.32 3.62
N LEU A 168 -16.82 7.18 3.06
CA LEU A 168 -17.66 6.36 2.18
C LEU A 168 -18.36 5.20 2.91
N GLY A 169 -18.04 4.97 4.19
CA GLY A 169 -18.56 3.83 4.94
C GLY A 169 -18.08 2.47 4.40
N GLN A 170 -16.92 2.45 3.75
CA GLN A 170 -16.35 1.27 3.11
C GLN A 170 -15.24 0.65 3.97
N VAL A 171 -15.05 -0.65 3.82
CA VAL A 171 -13.92 -1.38 4.40
C VAL A 171 -13.23 -2.21 3.33
N LYS A 172 -11.90 -2.27 3.40
CA LYS A 172 -11.09 -3.09 2.50
C LYS A 172 -10.11 -3.96 3.26
N ILE A 173 -9.93 -5.17 2.77
CA ILE A 173 -8.94 -6.13 3.26
C ILE A 173 -7.58 -5.72 2.68
N GLY A 174 -6.58 -5.57 3.54
CA GLY A 174 -5.19 -5.38 3.15
C GLY A 174 -4.26 -6.40 3.81
N ASP A 175 -2.95 -6.21 3.63
CA ASP A 175 -1.89 -7.03 4.24
C ASP A 175 -2.12 -8.56 4.11
N LEU A 176 -1.90 -9.09 2.91
CA LEU A 176 -2.11 -10.50 2.58
C LEU A 176 -1.01 -11.45 3.09
N GLY A 177 -0.40 -11.12 4.23
CA GLY A 177 0.52 -12.01 4.95
C GLY A 177 2.01 -11.71 4.85
N LEU A 178 2.41 -10.43 4.89
CA LEU A 178 3.75 -9.99 5.31
C LEU A 178 4.04 -10.39 6.77
#